data_AF-A0A956EHH1-F1
#
_entry.id   AF-A0A956EHH1-F1
#
_cell.length_a   1.000
_cell.length_b   1.000
_cell.length_c   1.000
_cell.angle_alpha   90.00
_cell.angle_beta   90.00
_cell.angle_gamma   90.00
#
_symmetry.space_group_name_H-M   'P 1'
#
loop_
_entity.id
_entity.type
_entity.pdbx_description
1 polymer ?
#
loop_
_entity_poly.entity_id
_entity_poly.type
_entity_poly.pdbx_seq_one_letter_code
_entity_poly.pdbx_strand_id
1 'polypeptide(L)'
;GDPSLDAGARGRVIDALFDATSGDGPGITDPDTVAGLLDRAGVDGAALVAAAGAPAAKDRLRRATEDALAAGVFGVPTMIADGELFWGDDSLDDLDRFLAGDDPIDQAALAAWADLPAAAQRRRS
;
A
#
# COMPACT_ATOMS: atom_id res chain seq x y z
N GLY A 1 -17.30 18.13 -4.33
CA GLY A 1 -15.84 18.30 -4.31
C GLY A 1 -15.32 17.47 -3.17
N ASP A 2 -14.41 16.55 -3.44
CA ASP A 2 -13.72 15.80 -2.39
C ASP A 2 -12.80 16.78 -1.65
N PRO A 3 -12.85 16.93 -0.32
CA PRO A 3 -11.88 17.75 0.41
C PRO A 3 -10.58 16.97 0.44
N SER A 4 -9.87 16.92 -0.70
CA SER A 4 -8.59 16.26 -0.76
C SER A 4 -7.64 17.04 0.16
N LEU A 5 -7.32 16.43 1.30
CA LEU A 5 -6.24 16.89 2.17
C LEU A 5 -5.03 17.22 1.31
N ASP A 6 -4.42 18.38 1.54
CA ASP A 6 -3.12 18.68 0.96
C ASP A 6 -2.08 17.64 1.41
N ALA A 7 -0.93 17.59 0.75
CA ALA A 7 0.10 16.59 1.05
C ALA A 7 0.56 16.63 2.51
N GLY A 8 0.66 17.83 3.11
CA GLY A 8 1.08 17.98 4.50
C GLY A 8 0.01 17.50 5.49
N ALA A 9 -1.25 17.84 5.27
CA ALA A 9 -2.37 17.36 6.07
C ALA A 9 -2.55 15.85 5.94
N ARG A 10 -2.38 15.30 4.74
CA ARG A 10 -2.40 13.86 4.50
C ARG A 10 -1.30 13.12 5.26
N GLY A 11 -0.07 13.65 5.24
CA GLY A 11 1.03 13.08 6.02
C GLY A 11 0.70 12.99 7.50
N ARG A 12 0.25 14.10 8.11
CA ARG A 12 -0.14 14.11 9.53
C ARG A 12 -1.26 13.12 9.87
N VAL A 13 -2.23 12.94 8.96
CA VAL A 13 -3.29 11.94 9.13
C VAL A 13 -2.73 10.52 9.11
N ILE A 14 -1.86 10.20 8.14
CA ILE A 14 -1.24 8.89 8.03
C ILE A 14 -0.42 8.59 9.28
N ASP A 15 0.46 9.50 9.70
CA ASP A 15 1.32 9.33 10.87
C ASP A 15 0.49 9.08 12.13
N ALA A 16 -0.54 9.91 12.38
CA ALA A 16 -1.40 9.78 13.55
C ALA A 16 -2.14 8.44 13.62
N LEU A 17 -2.55 7.89 12.46
CA LEU A 17 -3.23 6.60 12.40
C LEU A 17 -2.25 5.43 12.60
N PHE A 18 -1.06 5.48 11.98
CA PHE A 18 -0.03 4.45 12.18
C PHE A 18 0.46 4.41 13.63
N ASP A 19 0.76 5.57 14.22
CA ASP A 19 1.17 5.68 15.63
C ASP A 19 0.11 5.08 16.56
N ALA A 20 -1.17 5.28 16.26
CA ALA A 20 -2.29 4.75 17.05
C ALA A 20 -2.43 3.23 16.98
N THR A 21 -1.82 2.55 16.00
CA THR A 21 -1.83 1.08 15.86
C THR A 21 -0.62 0.39 16.50
N SER A 22 0.35 1.16 17.00
CA SER A 22 1.47 0.61 17.78
C SER A 22 0.98 -0.04 19.09
N GLY A 23 1.81 -0.87 19.72
CA GLY A 23 1.39 -1.75 20.83
C GLY A 23 0.72 -1.07 22.02
N ASP A 24 1.02 0.21 22.28
CA ASP A 24 0.43 1.02 23.36
C ASP A 24 -0.55 2.10 22.83
N GLY A 25 -0.81 2.12 21.53
CA GLY A 25 -1.70 3.08 20.88
C GLY A 25 -3.18 2.84 21.22
N PRO A 26 -4.04 3.88 21.12
CA PRO A 26 -5.46 3.76 21.44
C PRO A 26 -6.24 2.89 20.43
N GLY A 27 -5.63 2.48 19.32
CA GLY A 27 -6.30 1.77 18.23
C GLY A 27 -7.09 2.69 17.29
N ILE A 28 -7.57 2.12 16.18
CA ILE A 28 -8.28 2.84 15.10
C ILE A 28 -9.64 2.21 14.75
N THR A 29 -10.21 1.39 15.63
CA THR A 29 -11.47 0.67 15.40
C THR A 29 -12.70 1.48 15.81
N ASP A 30 -12.55 2.40 16.77
CA ASP A 30 -13.62 3.25 17.26
C ASP A 30 -13.63 4.61 16.54
N PRO A 31 -14.73 5.00 15.86
CA PRO A 31 -14.82 6.25 15.12
C PRO A 31 -14.57 7.51 15.97
N ASP A 32 -14.99 7.53 17.23
CA ASP A 32 -14.81 8.69 18.12
C ASP A 32 -13.33 8.86 18.50
N THR A 33 -12.65 7.75 18.79
CA THR A 33 -11.20 7.70 19.00
C THR A 33 -10.44 8.21 17.77
N VAL A 34 -10.84 7.77 16.57
CA VAL A 34 -10.25 8.22 15.30
C VAL A 34 -10.48 9.71 15.08
N ALA A 35 -11.70 10.22 15.28
CA ALA A 35 -11.98 11.65 15.14
C ALA A 35 -11.09 12.50 16.07
N GLY A 36 -10.92 12.09 17.33
CA GLY A 36 -10.04 12.79 18.27
C GLY A 36 -8.55 12.74 17.91
N LEU A 37 -8.08 11.65 17.30
CA LEU A 37 -6.71 11.57 16.74
C LEU A 37 -6.51 12.56 15.59
N LEU A 38 -7.49 12.64 14.69
CA LEU A 38 -7.45 13.50 13.52
C LEU A 38 -7.55 14.99 13.88
N ASP A 39 -8.39 15.34 14.87
CA ASP A 39 -8.46 16.70 15.41
C ASP A 39 -7.09 17.14 15.96
N ARG A 40 -6.40 16.26 16.69
CA ARG A 40 -5.02 16.51 17.17
C ARG A 40 -4.01 16.64 16.02
N ALA A 41 -4.25 15.97 14.90
CA ALA A 41 -3.45 16.10 13.67
C ALA A 41 -3.76 17.39 12.88
N GLY A 42 -4.70 18.21 13.35
CA GLY A 42 -5.04 19.50 12.77
C GLY A 42 -5.91 19.41 11.51
N VAL A 43 -6.74 18.38 11.42
CA VAL A 43 -7.80 18.26 10.41
C VAL A 43 -9.16 18.10 11.10
N ASP A 44 -10.26 18.36 10.39
CA ASP A 44 -11.61 18.12 10.92
C ASP A 44 -11.87 16.60 11.00
N GLY A 45 -11.67 16.01 12.18
CA GLY A 45 -11.76 14.58 12.40
C GLY A 45 -13.17 14.04 12.19
N ALA A 46 -14.18 14.75 12.68
CA ALA A 46 -15.58 14.37 12.50
C ALA A 46 -15.98 14.36 11.01
N ALA A 47 -15.59 15.40 10.26
CA ALA A 47 -15.86 15.45 8.82
C ALA A 47 -15.11 14.35 8.06
N LEU A 48 -13.85 14.06 8.40
CA LEU A 48 -13.06 13.04 7.72
C LEU A 48 -13.56 11.62 8.00
N VAL A 49 -13.95 11.32 9.25
CA VAL A 49 -14.59 10.04 9.63
C VAL A 49 -15.92 9.86 8.87
N ALA A 50 -16.75 10.91 8.81
CA ALA A 50 -17.99 10.87 8.05
C ALA A 50 -17.74 10.63 6.54
N ALA A 51 -16.74 11.30 5.97
CA ALA A 51 -16.35 11.13 4.58
C ALA A 51 -15.82 9.71 4.30
N ALA A 52 -15.03 9.14 5.20
CA ALA A 52 -14.52 7.76 5.09
C ALA A 52 -15.65 6.71 5.14
N GLY A 53 -16.72 6.97 5.89
CA GLY A 53 -17.90 6.11 5.97
C GLY A 53 -18.82 6.17 4.75
N ALA A 54 -18.69 7.19 3.90
CA ALA A 54 -19.56 7.40 2.75
C ALA A 54 -19.46 6.27 1.70
N PRO A 55 -20.56 5.91 1.02
CA PRO A 55 -20.53 4.86 -0.02
C PRO A 55 -19.45 5.09 -1.09
N ALA A 56 -19.27 6.35 -1.51
CA ALA A 56 -18.25 6.71 -2.49
C ALA A 56 -16.82 6.41 -2.02
N ALA A 57 -16.52 6.57 -0.73
CA ALA A 57 -15.21 6.24 -0.18
C ALA A 57 -14.98 4.72 -0.15
N LYS A 58 -15.99 3.94 0.24
CA LYS A 58 -15.94 2.47 0.20
C LYS A 58 -15.76 1.93 -1.21
N ASP A 59 -16.46 2.50 -2.17
CA ASP A 59 -16.31 2.12 -3.58
C ASP A 59 -14.93 2.48 -4.14
N ARG A 60 -14.34 3.61 -3.73
CA ARG A 60 -12.96 3.96 -4.08
C ARG A 60 -11.96 2.97 -3.49
N LEU A 61 -12.11 2.60 -2.22
CA LEU A 61 -11.26 1.61 -1.58
C LEU A 61 -11.33 0.27 -2.30
N ARG A 62 -12.54 -0.22 -2.59
CA ARG A 62 -12.75 -1.47 -3.32
C ARG A 62 -12.08 -1.45 -4.71
N ARG A 63 -12.28 -0.38 -5.48
CA ARG A 63 -11.64 -0.22 -6.80
C ARG A 63 -10.12 -0.21 -6.69
N ALA A 64 -9.55 0.53 -5.73
CA ALA A 64 -8.10 0.53 -5.52
C ALA A 64 -7.55 -0.87 -5.18
N THR A 65 -8.29 -1.68 -4.41
CA THR A 65 -7.92 -3.07 -4.14
C THR A 65 -8.02 -3.95 -5.41
N GLU A 66 -9.09 -3.79 -6.20
CA GLU A 66 -9.25 -4.50 -7.48
C GLU A 66 -8.10 -4.16 -8.45
N ASP A 67 -7.74 -2.88 -8.56
CA ASP A 67 -6.64 -2.41 -9.40
C ASP A 67 -5.29 -2.96 -8.93
N ALA A 68 -5.03 -2.99 -7.61
CA ALA A 68 -3.82 -3.58 -7.04
C ALA A 68 -3.71 -5.09 -7.36
N LEU A 69 -4.80 -5.84 -7.18
CA LEU A 69 -4.83 -7.26 -7.52
C LEU A 69 -4.59 -7.50 -9.03
N ALA A 70 -5.19 -6.67 -9.88
CA ALA A 70 -4.98 -6.74 -11.33
C ALA A 70 -3.53 -6.43 -11.73
N ALA A 71 -2.82 -5.62 -10.93
CA ALA A 71 -1.39 -5.33 -11.08
C ALA A 71 -0.47 -6.39 -10.46
N GLY A 72 -1.00 -7.51 -9.95
CA GLY A 72 -0.21 -8.59 -9.36
C GLY A 72 0.18 -8.38 -7.89
N VAL A 73 -0.33 -7.34 -7.23
CA VAL A 73 -0.10 -7.11 -5.79
C VAL A 73 -0.75 -8.23 -4.98
N PHE A 74 0.04 -8.87 -4.12
CA PHE A 74 -0.42 -9.96 -3.25
C PHE A 74 -0.26 -9.67 -1.75
N GLY A 75 0.40 -8.56 -1.40
CA GLY A 75 0.65 -8.14 -0.02
C GLY A 75 1.03 -6.66 0.08
N VAL A 76 1.20 -6.17 1.30
CA VAL A 76 1.64 -4.80 1.58
C VAL A 76 2.83 -4.79 2.53
N PRO A 77 3.75 -3.80 2.43
CA PRO A 77 3.83 -2.81 1.35
C PRO A 77 4.24 -3.46 0.00
N THR A 78 3.77 -2.88 -1.10
CA THR A 78 4.22 -3.21 -2.46
C THR A 78 4.42 -1.91 -3.22
N MET A 79 5.56 -1.80 -3.90
CA MET A 79 5.92 -0.71 -4.79
C MET A 79 5.97 -1.24 -6.22
N ILE A 80 5.56 -0.42 -7.19
CA ILE A 80 5.66 -0.76 -8.62
C ILE A 80 6.40 0.38 -9.32
N ALA A 81 7.50 0.06 -10.00
CA ALA A 81 8.31 1.00 -10.76
C ALA A 81 8.54 0.45 -12.17
N ASP A 82 8.17 1.22 -13.19
CA ASP A 82 8.28 0.83 -14.61
C ASP A 82 7.73 -0.57 -14.97
N GLY A 83 6.69 -1.01 -14.23
CA GLY A 83 6.05 -2.31 -14.41
C GLY A 83 6.66 -3.44 -13.58
N GLU A 84 7.80 -3.21 -12.94
CA GLU A 84 8.44 -4.15 -12.01
C GLU A 84 7.84 -4.02 -10.60
N LEU A 85 7.63 -5.14 -9.92
CA LEU A 85 6.95 -5.22 -8.62
C LEU A 85 7.94 -5.56 -7.51
N PHE A 86 8.02 -4.69 -6.50
CA PHE A 86 8.86 -4.84 -5.31
C PHE A 86 7.96 -5.02 -4.08
N TRP A 87 7.99 -6.21 -3.47
CA TRP A 87 7.16 -6.55 -2.32
C TRP A 87 7.98 -6.55 -1.03
N GLY A 88 7.49 -5.84 -0.01
CA GLY A 88 8.12 -5.75 1.30
C GLY A 88 9.04 -4.55 1.46
N ASP A 89 9.26 -4.15 2.71
CA ASP A 89 10.19 -3.06 3.08
C ASP A 89 11.65 -3.44 2.83
N ASP A 90 11.96 -4.74 2.90
CA ASP A 90 13.27 -5.32 2.60
C ASP A 90 13.67 -5.18 1.12
N SER A 91 12.71 -4.93 0.23
CA SER A 91 12.95 -4.70 -1.20
C SER A 91 13.31 -3.25 -1.57
N LEU A 92 13.31 -2.31 -0.61
CA LEU A 92 13.56 -0.90 -0.89
C LEU A 92 14.97 -0.64 -1.44
N ASP A 93 15.99 -1.34 -0.92
CA ASP A 93 17.37 -1.23 -1.43
C ASP A 93 17.47 -1.71 -2.89
N ASP A 94 16.70 -2.73 -3.26
CA ASP A 94 16.65 -3.25 -4.63
C ASP A 94 15.87 -2.32 -5.56
N LEU A 95 14.76 -1.74 -5.08
CA LEU A 95 14.03 -0.69 -5.78
C LEU A 95 14.92 0.53 -6.07
N ASP A 96 15.72 0.97 -5.09
CA ASP A 96 16.65 2.09 -5.27
C ASP A 96 17.70 1.79 -6.34
N ARG A 97 18.25 0.56 -6.37
CA ARG A 97 19.19 0.12 -7.42
C ARG A 97 18.52 0.08 -8.79
N PHE A 98 17.31 -0.45 -8.86
CA PHE A 98 16.53 -0.50 -10.09
C PHE A 98 16.28 0.91 -10.66
N LEU A 99 15.85 1.85 -9.82
CA LEU A 99 15.65 3.25 -10.21
C LEU A 99 16.95 3.96 -10.62
N ALA A 100 18.09 3.53 -10.06
CA ALA A 100 19.42 4.01 -10.44
C ALA A 100 19.97 3.36 -11.72
N GLY A 101 19.32 2.30 -12.24
CA GLY A 101 19.78 1.52 -13.38
C GLY A 101 20.93 0.54 -13.06
N ASP A 102 21.16 0.24 -11.78
CA ASP A 102 22.17 -0.71 -11.29
C ASP A 102 21.51 -2.01 -10.80
N ASP A 103 20.46 -2.45 -11.50
CA ASP A 103 19.75 -3.69 -11.18
C ASP A 103 20.73 -4.88 -11.35
N PRO A 104 21.02 -5.65 -10.28
CA PRO A 104 21.91 -6.80 -10.35
C PRO A 104 21.30 -7.97 -11.14
N ILE A 105 20.01 -7.92 -11.48
CA ILE A 105 19.31 -8.96 -12.23
C ILE A 105 19.42 -8.68 -13.73
N ASP A 106 20.03 -9.62 -14.45
CA ASP A 106 19.99 -9.61 -15.91
C ASP A 106 18.57 -9.96 -16.39
N GLN A 107 17.85 -8.93 -16.82
CA GLN A 107 16.48 -9.03 -17.33
C GLN A 107 16.34 -9.99 -18.53
N ALA A 108 17.38 -10.13 -19.36
CA ALA A 108 17.36 -11.10 -20.46
C ALA A 108 17.48 -12.54 -19.96
N ALA A 109 18.29 -12.76 -18.92
CA ALA A 109 18.39 -14.07 -18.26
C ALA A 109 17.10 -14.43 -17.51
N LEU A 110 16.47 -13.45 -16.84
CA LEU A 110 15.20 -13.63 -16.13
C LEU A 110 14.06 -13.98 -17.09
N ALA A 111 13.97 -13.29 -18.24
CA ALA A 111 12.99 -13.59 -19.29
C ALA A 111 13.19 -15.03 -19.82
N ALA A 112 14.45 -15.46 -20.03
CA ALA A 112 14.74 -16.82 -20.44
C ALA A 112 14.29 -17.86 -19.39
N TRP A 113 14.36 -17.54 -18.09
CA TRP A 113 13.91 -18.43 -17.01
C TRP A 113 12.39 -18.55 -16.93
N ALA A 114 11.65 -17.48 -17.26
CA ALA A 114 10.19 -17.52 -17.28
C ALA A 114 9.64 -18.53 -18.30
N ASP A 115 10.36 -18.73 -19.41
CA ASP A 115 10.00 -19.66 -20.48
C ASP A 115 10.54 -21.08 -20.27
N LEU A 116 11.31 -21.34 -19.21
CA LEU A 116 11.85 -22.68 -18.94
C LEU A 116 10.70 -23.64 -18.57
N PRO A 117 10.55 -24.77 -19.27
CA PRO A 117 9.56 -25.77 -18.90
C PRO A 117 9.86 -26.34 -17.51
N ALA A 118 8.82 -26.47 -16.67
CA ALA A 118 8.96 -26.99 -15.31
C ALA A 118 9.65 -28.36 -15.32
N ALA A 119 10.85 -28.44 -14.71
CA ALA A 119 11.70 -29.63 -14.75
C ALA A 119 11.17 -30.84 -13.95
N ALA A 120 10.09 -30.67 -13.16
CA ALA A 120 9.49 -31.76 -12.40
C ALA A 120 7.96 -31.57 -12.23
N GLN A 121 7.18 -32.53 -12.74
CA GLN A 121 5.76 -32.69 -12.40
C GLN A 121 5.61 -33.73 -11.29
N ARG A 122 5.08 -33.31 -10.13
CA ARG A 122 4.76 -34.21 -9.01
C ARG A 122 3.59 -35.11 -9.42
N ARG A 123 3.83 -36.42 -9.59
CA ARG A 123 2.76 -37.40 -9.84
C ARG A 123 1.83 -37.46 -8.64
N ARG A 124 0.54 -37.15 -8.83
CA ARG A 124 -0.50 -37.38 -7.81
C ARG A 124 -0.80 -38.88 -7.76
N SER A 125 -0.70 -39.48 -6.57
CA SER A 125 -1.26 -40.79 -6.24
C SER A 125 -2.72 -40.65 -5.83
#